data_AF-A0A1M5VTV3-F1
#
_entry.id   AF-A0A1M5VTV3-F1
#
_cell.length_a   1.000
_cell.length_b   1.000
_cell.length_c   1.000
_cell.angle_alpha   90.00
_cell.angle_beta   90.00
_cell.angle_gamma   90.00
#
_symmetry.space_group_name_H-M   'P 1'
#
loop_
_entity.id
_entity.type
_entity.pdbx_description
1 polymer ?
#
loop_
_entity_poly.entity_id
_entity_poly.type
_entity_poly.pdbx_seq_one_letter_code
_entity_poly.pdbx_strand_id
1 'polypeptide(L)'
;MLLETLREIKNQPIFSKKSLADKLNISEDMVGNALEQLKRMGYIEEEKPNAHCSGNCKFCSFNCSSSSLNTMTITPKGEKLLSSN
;
A
#
# COMPACT_ATOMS: atom_id res chain seq x y z
N MET A 1 11.02 10.76 -0.31
CA MET A 1 10.06 9.90 -1.04
C MET A 1 9.90 8.53 -0.36
N LEU A 2 10.92 7.64 -0.34
CA LEU A 2 10.78 6.30 0.27
C LEU A 2 10.37 6.31 1.75
N LEU A 3 10.98 7.18 2.57
CA LEU A 3 10.63 7.28 4.00
C LEU A 3 9.18 7.78 4.20
N GLU A 4 8.76 8.76 3.40
CA GLU A 4 7.38 9.27 3.42
C GLU A 4 6.39 8.20 2.95
N THR A 5 6.70 7.46 1.88
CA THR A 5 5.88 6.31 1.44
C THR A 5 5.76 5.26 2.55
N LEU A 6 6.86 4.93 3.23
CA LEU A 6 6.87 3.99 4.35
C LEU A 6 6.01 4.48 5.52
N ARG A 7 6.08 5.78 5.84
CA ARG A 7 5.25 6.42 6.87
C ARG A 7 3.77 6.38 6.52
N GLU A 8 3.43 6.62 5.25
CA GLU A 8 2.05 6.57 4.78
C GLU A 8 1.46 5.16 4.82
N ILE A 9 2.24 4.13 4.47
CA ILE A 9 1.83 2.73 4.62
C ILE A 9 1.55 2.40 6.10
N LYS A 10 2.39 2.89 7.03
CA LYS A 10 2.16 2.68 8.47
C LYS A 10 0.87 3.34 8.95
N ASN A 11 0.59 4.55 8.47
CA ASN A 11 -0.60 5.32 8.85
C ASN A 11 -1.88 4.77 8.21
N GLN A 12 -1.77 4.17 7.02
CA GLN A 12 -2.88 3.63 6.23
C GLN A 12 -2.48 2.27 5.66
N PRO A 13 -2.68 1.17 6.42
CA PRO A 13 -2.27 -0.17 6.00
C PRO A 13 -3.08 -0.70 4.80
N ILE A 14 -4.25 -0.13 4.53
CA ILE A 14 -5.07 -0.40 3.36
C ILE A 14 -5.00 0.83 2.45
N PHE A 15 -4.41 0.68 1.28
CA PHE A 15 -4.26 1.77 0.32
C PHE A 15 -4.35 1.26 -1.12
N SER A 16 -4.58 2.19 -2.04
CA SER A 16 -4.35 1.98 -3.48
C SER A 16 -3.13 2.79 -3.93
N LYS A 17 -2.50 2.40 -5.04
CA LYS A 17 -1.39 3.18 -5.62
C LYS A 17 -1.81 4.62 -5.93
N LYS A 18 -3.02 4.80 -6.47
CA LYS A 18 -3.64 6.10 -6.69
C LYS A 18 -3.75 6.93 -5.42
N SER A 19 -4.27 6.36 -4.33
CA SER A 19 -4.43 7.09 -3.07
C SER A 19 -3.09 7.55 -2.50
N LEU A 20 -2.03 6.74 -2.64
CA LEU A 20 -0.68 7.14 -2.24
C LEU A 20 -0.09 8.20 -3.17
N ALA A 21 -0.32 8.07 -4.48
CA ALA A 21 0.15 9.00 -5.49
C ALA A 21 -0.42 10.41 -5.25
N ASP A 22 -1.73 10.49 -5.04
CA ASP A 22 -2.43 11.75 -4.73
C ASP A 22 -1.89 12.38 -3.44
N LYS A 23 -1.65 11.57 -2.41
CA LYS A 23 -1.21 12.05 -1.08
C LYS A 23 0.25 12.49 -1.04
N LEU A 24 1.11 11.83 -1.80
CA LEU A 24 2.53 12.15 -1.93
C LEU A 24 2.81 13.13 -3.08
N ASN A 25 1.80 13.51 -3.86
CA ASN A 25 1.88 14.34 -5.06
C ASN A 25 2.92 13.83 -6.07
N ILE A 26 2.87 12.52 -6.36
CA ILE A 26 3.73 11.82 -7.32
C ILE A 26 2.88 10.94 -8.24
N SER A 27 3.47 10.34 -9.28
CA SER A 27 2.75 9.41 -10.17
C SER A 27 2.56 8.03 -9.54
N GLU A 28 1.54 7.30 -9.99
CA GLU A 28 1.32 5.90 -9.58
C GLU A 28 2.51 4.99 -9.92
N ASP A 29 3.23 5.25 -11.01
CA ASP A 29 4.49 4.56 -11.35
C ASP A 29 5.59 4.81 -10.32
N MET A 30 5.73 6.05 -9.86
CA MET A 30 6.69 6.38 -8.81
C MET A 30 6.33 5.69 -7.49
N VAL A 31 5.05 5.61 -7.14
CA VAL A 31 4.58 4.80 -6.01
C VAL A 31 4.94 3.34 -6.21
N GLY A 32 4.67 2.77 -7.38
CA GLY A 32 5.04 1.38 -7.71
C GLY A 32 6.52 1.10 -7.48
N ASN A 33 7.39 1.93 -8.06
CA ASN A 33 8.84 1.83 -7.88
C ASN A 33 9.27 2.01 -6.41
N ALA A 34 8.58 2.85 -5.64
CA ALA A 34 8.86 3.06 -4.22
C ALA A 34 8.55 1.79 -3.41
N LEU A 35 7.39 1.19 -3.66
CA LEU A 35 6.95 -0.03 -2.98
C LEU A 35 7.90 -1.20 -3.29
N GLU A 36 8.30 -1.37 -4.54
CA GLU A 36 9.27 -2.41 -4.92
C GLU A 36 10.63 -2.22 -4.24
N GLN A 37 11.10 -0.98 -4.12
CA GLN A 37 12.34 -0.67 -3.41
C GLN A 37 12.22 -0.96 -1.91
N LEU A 38 11.15 -0.50 -1.26
CA LEU A 38 10.91 -0.77 0.16
C LEU A 38 10.80 -2.27 0.46
N LYS A 39 10.16 -3.04 -0.44
CA LYS A 39 10.06 -4.50 -0.37
C LYS A 39 11.43 -5.16 -0.52
N ARG A 40 12.21 -4.79 -1.54
CA ARG A 40 13.59 -5.28 -1.75
C ARG A 40 14.51 -4.98 -0.58
N MET A 41 14.32 -3.83 0.07
CA MET A 41 15.09 -3.44 1.26
C MET A 41 14.64 -4.18 2.53
N GLY A 42 13.53 -4.92 2.47
CA GLY A 42 12.95 -5.64 3.58
C GLY A 42 12.36 -4.70 4.64
N TYR A 43 11.82 -3.55 4.22
CA TYR A 43 11.10 -2.64 5.11
C TYR A 43 9.61 -2.94 5.15
N ILE A 44 9.05 -3.47 4.05
CA ILE A 44 7.66 -3.86 3.95
C ILE A 44 7.53 -5.26 3.34
N GLU A 45 6.42 -5.92 3.61
CA GLU A 45 6.04 -7.21 3.04
C GLU A 45 4.57 -7.19 2.59
N GLU A 46 4.25 -7.93 1.52
CA GLU A 46 2.87 -8.12 1.10
C GLU A 46 2.18 -9.08 2.05
N GLU A 47 1.03 -8.69 2.59
CA GLU A 47 0.16 -9.65 3.25
C GLU A 47 -0.41 -10.61 2.20
N LYS A 48 -0.41 -11.91 2.51
CA LYS A 48 -1.13 -12.88 1.69
C LYS A 48 -2.60 -12.44 1.66
N PRO A 49 -3.23 -12.33 0.47
CA PRO A 49 -4.60 -11.87 0.39
C PRO A 49 -5.51 -12.93 1.02
N ASN A 50 -5.98 -12.67 2.24
CA ASN A 50 -7.03 -13.46 2.87
C ASN A 50 -8.43 -13.00 2.44
N ALA A 51 -8.53 -11.91 1.68
CA ALA A 51 -9.80 -11.36 1.22
C ALA A 51 -10.11 -11.82 -0.21
N HIS A 52 -10.56 -13.07 -0.34
CA HIS A 52 -11.40 -13.45 -1.46
C HIS A 52 -12.68 -12.62 -1.36
N CYS A 53 -12.74 -11.47 -2.04
CA CYS A 53 -14.01 -10.77 -2.25
C CYS A 53 -14.85 -11.67 -3.15
N SER A 54 -15.65 -12.56 -2.54
CA SER A 54 -16.65 -13.36 -3.22
C SER A 54 -17.74 -12.39 -3.67
N GLY A 55 -17.58 -11.81 -4.86
CA GLY A 55 -18.27 -10.64 -5.40
C GLY A 55 -19.80 -10.72 -5.49
N ASN A 56 -20.48 -10.89 -4.37
CA ASN A 56 -21.93 -10.94 -4.26
C ASN A 56 -22.49 -9.63 -3.66
N CYS A 57 -21.96 -8.47 -4.08
CA CYS A 57 -22.53 -7.17 -3.74
C CYS A 57 -23.80 -6.93 -4.60
N LYS A 58 -24.93 -7.48 -4.16
CA LYS A 58 -26.20 -7.47 -4.93
C LYS A 58 -26.95 -6.12 -4.98
N PHE A 59 -26.37 -5.03 -4.46
CA PHE A 59 -27.13 -3.80 -4.21
C PHE A 59 -26.51 -2.50 -4.79
N CYS A 60 -25.33 -2.55 -5.40
CA CYS A 60 -24.74 -1.37 -6.05
C CYS A 60 -24.70 -1.57 -7.57
N SER A 61 -25.33 -0.65 -8.33
CA SER A 61 -25.22 -0.60 -9.80
C SER A 61 -23.86 -0.09 -10.29
N PHE A 62 -22.96 0.25 -9.37
CA PHE A 62 -21.57 0.58 -9.69
C PHE A 62 -20.78 -0.71 -9.81
N ASN A 63 -20.25 -0.91 -11.01
CA ASN A 63 -19.25 -1.93 -11.31
C ASN A 63 -18.10 -1.72 -10.32
N CYS A 64 -18.03 -2.55 -9.27
CA CYS A 64 -16.90 -2.55 -8.34
C CYS A 64 -15.74 -3.16 -9.12
N SER A 65 -15.16 -2.38 -10.02
CA SER A 65 -13.89 -2.70 -10.67
C SER A 65 -12.96 -3.03 -9.52
N SER A 66 -12.38 -4.23 -9.55
CA SER A 66 -11.39 -4.70 -8.58
C SER A 66 -10.22 -3.71 -8.55
N SER A 67 -10.38 -2.60 -7.84
CA SER A 67 -9.30 -1.73 -7.47
C SER A 67 -8.47 -2.58 -6.54
N SER A 68 -7.30 -2.98 -7.02
CA SER A 68 -6.37 -3.78 -6.25
C SER A 68 -6.02 -2.99 -4.99
N LEU A 69 -6.73 -3.29 -3.90
CA LEU A 69 -6.38 -2.79 -2.58
C LEU A 69 -5.12 -3.55 -2.19
N ASN A 70 -4.04 -2.80 -2.00
CA ASN A 70 -2.78 -3.35 -1.55
C ASN A 70 -2.79 -3.31 -0.02
N THR A 71 -2.59 -4.47 0.60
CA THR A 71 -2.32 -4.61 2.03
C THR A 71 -0.84 -4.93 2.20
N MET A 72 -0.12 -4.04 2.85
CA MET A 72 1.31 -4.21 3.13
C MET A 72 1.59 -4.01 4.61
N THR A 73 2.41 -4.89 5.16
CA THR A 73 2.82 -4.82 6.57
C THR A 73 4.22 -4.22 6.68
N ILE A 74 4.40 -3.32 7.64
CA ILE A 74 5.72 -2.79 7.99
C ILE A 74 6.47 -3.86 8.80
N THR A 75 7.66 -4.24 8.33
CA THR A 75 8.52 -5.18 9.05
C THR A 75 9.15 -4.54 10.30
N PRO A 76 9.69 -5.31 11.26
CA PRO A 76 10.44 -4.74 12.39
C PRO A 76 11.60 -3.84 11.97
N LYS A 77 12.23 -4.14 10.82
CA LYS A 77 13.28 -3.31 10.23
C LYS A 77 12.75 -1.96 9.75
N GLY A 78 11.57 -1.96 9.12
CA GLY A 78 10.87 -0.74 8.70
C GLY A 78 10.45 0.13 9.88
N GLU A 79 9.93 -0.49 10.95
CA GLU A 79 9.58 0.20 12.19
C GLU A 79 10.79 0.91 12.80
N LYS A 80 11.93 0.20 12.89
CA LYS A 80 13.17 0.79 13.40
C LYS A 80 13.62 2.00 12.58
N LEU A 81 13.46 1.97 11.26
CA LEU A 81 13.80 3.10 10.39
C LEU A 81 12.91 4.33 10.69
N LEU A 82 11.61 4.11 10.88
CA LEU A 82 10.64 5.17 11.20
C LEU A 82 10.80 5.74 12.61
N SER A 83 11.38 4.99 13.55
CA SER A 83 11.68 5.49 14.90
C SER A 83 13.03 6.21 15.02
N SER A 84 13.90 6.10 14.00
CA SER A 84 15.25 6.68 14.01
C SER A 84 15.36 8.02 13.24
N ASN A 85 14.25 8.51 12.65
CA ASN A 85 14.14 9.74 11.88
C ASN A 85 12.82 10.45 12.23
#